data_AF-H3AWT6-F1
#
_entry.id   AF-H3AWT6-F1
#
_cell.length_a   1.000
_cell.length_b   1.000
_cell.length_c   1.000
_cell.angle_alpha   90.00
_cell.angle_beta   90.00
_cell.angle_gamma   90.00
#
_symmetry.space_group_name_H-M   'P 1'
#
loop_
_entity.id
_entity.type
_entity.pdbx_description
1 polymer ?
#
loop_
_entity_poly.entity_id
_entity_poly.type
_entity_poly.pdbx_seq_one_letter_code
_entity_poly.pdbx_strand_id
1 'polypeptide(L)'
;MLGKKLNVYQWLSLFFLMAGVCLVQWPTGTSVSSKKMLSEGSQIVGLIAVVLTCFSSGFASVYFEKILKETKQSVWIRNIQLGLFGFMFGTLSVYIYDEDCVKLNGVFQGYNKYTWIVIALQAFGGLVIATVMKYADNILKVFATSISIVLSTVISYFWLKDLLPSSVFFAGAALVIGAIFLYTYDPKSVVDPKV
;
A
#
# COMPACT_ATOMS: atom_id res chain seq x y z
N MET A 1 10.38 -16.73 -4.82
CA MET A 1 11.23 -16.22 -3.73
C MET A 1 10.90 -16.81 -2.36
N LEU A 2 9.62 -17.00 -2.01
CA LEU A 2 9.14 -17.58 -0.73
C LEU A 2 8.70 -19.07 -0.80
N GLY A 3 8.85 -19.73 -1.95
CA GLY A 3 8.48 -21.15 -2.13
C GLY A 3 6.99 -21.49 -2.05
N LYS A 4 6.10 -20.50 -1.92
CA LYS A 4 4.64 -20.72 -1.81
C LYS A 4 4.00 -21.11 -3.14
N LYS A 5 3.11 -22.09 -3.10
CA LYS A 5 2.24 -22.49 -4.22
C LYS A 5 0.86 -21.87 -4.01
N LEU A 6 0.32 -21.20 -5.02
CA LEU A 6 -1.01 -20.61 -5.00
C LEU A 6 -1.98 -21.46 -5.82
N ASN A 7 -3.18 -21.66 -5.29
CA ASN A 7 -4.26 -22.33 -6.00
C ASN A 7 -4.85 -21.42 -7.10
N VAL A 8 -5.54 -22.00 -8.07
CA VAL A 8 -6.22 -21.26 -9.15
C VAL A 8 -7.24 -20.26 -8.59
N TYR A 9 -7.98 -20.62 -7.53
CA TYR A 9 -8.91 -19.71 -6.86
C TYR A 9 -8.20 -18.51 -6.19
N GLN A 10 -7.01 -18.73 -5.64
CA GLN A 10 -6.21 -17.65 -5.06
C GLN A 10 -5.67 -16.72 -6.16
N TRP A 11 -5.22 -17.26 -7.29
CA TRP A 11 -4.86 -16.44 -8.46
C TRP A 11 -6.03 -15.61 -8.98
N LEU A 12 -7.21 -16.23 -9.10
CA LEU A 12 -8.42 -15.55 -9.54
C LEU A 12 -8.81 -14.42 -8.56
N SER A 13 -8.70 -14.66 -7.26
CA SER A 13 -8.96 -13.64 -6.24
C SER A 13 -8.03 -12.43 -6.35
N LEU A 14 -6.76 -12.63 -6.70
CA LEU A 14 -5.81 -11.53 -6.90
C LEU A 14 -6.18 -10.67 -8.11
N PHE A 15 -6.68 -11.29 -9.17
CA PHE A 15 -7.16 -10.57 -10.35
C PHE A 15 -8.40 -9.72 -10.02
N PHE A 16 -9.37 -10.30 -9.29
CA PHE A 16 -10.54 -9.56 -8.83
C PHE A 16 -10.19 -8.44 -7.87
N LEU A 17 -9.21 -8.65 -6.98
CA LEU A 17 -8.72 -7.62 -6.07
C LEU A 17 -8.14 -6.45 -6.85
N MET A 18 -7.29 -6.72 -7.86
CA MET A 18 -6.72 -5.70 -8.72
C MET A 18 -7.82 -4.89 -9.43
N ALA A 19 -8.74 -5.57 -10.10
CA ALA A 19 -9.86 -4.93 -10.79
C ALA A 19 -10.72 -4.08 -9.83
N GLY A 20 -11.05 -4.62 -8.65
CA GLY A 20 -11.82 -3.92 -7.63
C GLY A 20 -11.13 -2.65 -7.13
N VAL A 21 -9.83 -2.72 -6.83
CA VAL A 21 -9.03 -1.56 -6.40
C VAL A 21 -8.92 -0.51 -7.51
N CYS A 22 -8.76 -0.91 -8.77
CA CYS A 22 -8.76 0.02 -9.91
C CYS A 22 -10.10 0.76 -10.05
N LEU A 23 -11.23 0.07 -9.87
CA LEU A 23 -12.56 0.68 -9.92
C LEU A 23 -12.82 1.60 -8.71
N VAL A 24 -12.39 1.20 -7.51
CA VAL A 24 -12.53 2.02 -6.29
C VAL A 24 -11.73 3.32 -6.40
N GLN A 25 -10.56 3.29 -7.05
CA GLN A 25 -9.71 4.46 -7.26
C GLN A 25 -10.04 5.23 -8.54
N TRP A 26 -11.14 4.90 -9.23
CA TRP A 26 -11.50 5.58 -10.46
C TRP A 26 -11.83 7.06 -10.20
N PRO A 27 -11.17 8.00 -10.89
CA PRO A 27 -11.45 9.42 -10.71
C PRO A 27 -12.87 9.75 -11.17
N THR A 28 -13.74 10.17 -10.25
CA THR A 28 -15.15 10.52 -10.53
C THR A 28 -15.36 12.04 -10.71
N GLY A 29 -14.34 12.85 -10.46
CA GLY A 29 -14.43 14.30 -10.65
C GLY A 29 -14.37 14.67 -12.13
N THR A 30 -15.26 15.59 -12.55
CA THR A 30 -15.10 16.39 -13.77
C THR A 30 -13.65 16.85 -13.81
N SER A 31 -12.99 16.66 -14.95
CA SER A 31 -11.68 17.22 -15.22
C SER A 31 -11.74 18.73 -14.95
N VAL A 32 -11.45 19.15 -13.71
CA VAL A 32 -11.06 20.53 -13.45
C VAL A 32 -9.87 20.68 -14.36
N SER A 33 -10.10 21.49 -15.38
CA SER A 33 -9.12 21.85 -16.38
C SER A 33 -7.93 22.45 -15.64
N SER A 34 -6.98 21.62 -15.21
CA SER A 34 -5.59 22.02 -15.03
C SER A 34 -5.03 22.23 -16.42
N LYS A 35 -5.56 23.25 -17.09
CA LYS A 35 -4.88 23.94 -18.17
C LYS A 35 -3.54 24.38 -17.59
N LYS A 36 -2.47 23.78 -18.10
CA LYS A 36 -1.13 24.36 -18.20
C LYS A 36 -0.63 25.08 -16.96
N MET A 37 0.01 24.34 -16.07
CA MET A 37 1.24 24.83 -15.44
C MET A 37 2.11 23.60 -15.15
N LEU A 38 3.16 23.44 -15.97
CA LEU A 38 4.28 22.49 -15.81
C LEU A 38 3.95 21.00 -16.02
N SER A 39 3.87 20.55 -17.28
CA SER A 39 4.12 19.14 -17.59
C SER A 39 4.87 19.02 -18.93
N GLU A 40 6.13 19.44 -18.92
CA GLU A 40 7.15 18.93 -19.86
C GLU A 40 7.63 17.52 -19.45
N GLY A 41 6.88 16.80 -18.59
CA GLY A 41 7.06 15.37 -18.39
C GLY A 41 6.34 14.62 -19.50
N SER A 42 7.08 13.87 -20.33
CA SER A 42 6.44 12.99 -21.31
C SER A 42 5.63 11.91 -20.57
N GLN A 43 4.39 11.69 -20.99
CA GLN A 43 3.50 10.66 -20.42
C GLN A 43 4.17 9.27 -20.38
N ILE A 44 5.11 9.04 -21.31
CA ILE A 44 5.95 7.84 -21.39
C ILE A 44 6.90 7.74 -20.19
N VAL A 45 7.55 8.83 -19.78
CA VAL A 45 8.41 8.85 -18.58
C VAL A 45 7.61 8.54 -17.32
N GLY A 46 6.40 9.10 -17.19
CA GLY A 46 5.50 8.77 -16.10
C GLY A 46 5.11 7.29 -16.08
N LEU A 47 4.78 6.71 -17.24
CA LEU A 47 4.46 5.28 -17.37
C LEU A 47 5.64 4.39 -16.98
N ILE A 48 6.84 4.68 -17.50
CA ILE A 48 8.07 3.93 -17.18
C ILE A 48 8.36 4.02 -15.67
N ALA A 49 8.23 5.21 -15.08
CA ALA A 49 8.44 5.40 -13.65
C ALA A 49 7.47 4.54 -12.82
N VAL A 50 6.17 4.55 -13.14
CA VAL A 50 5.17 3.73 -12.44
C VAL A 50 5.50 2.24 -12.56
N VAL A 51 5.84 1.76 -13.74
CA VAL A 51 6.20 0.34 -13.96
C VAL A 51 7.42 -0.05 -13.11
N LEU A 52 8.48 0.76 -13.13
CA LEU A 52 9.68 0.53 -12.31
C LEU A 52 9.37 0.55 -10.80
N THR A 53 8.56 1.50 -10.35
CA THR A 53 8.13 1.58 -8.94
C THR A 53 7.29 0.37 -8.55
N CYS A 54 6.41 -0.13 -9.42
CA CYS A 54 5.62 -1.33 -9.16
C CYS A 54 6.50 -2.58 -8.98
N PHE A 55 7.48 -2.79 -9.87
CA PHE A 55 8.43 -3.90 -9.74
C PHE A 55 9.28 -3.79 -8.48
N SER A 56 9.82 -2.60 -8.21
CA SER A 56 10.65 -2.33 -7.02
C SER A 56 9.86 -2.56 -5.73
N SER A 57 8.64 -2.03 -5.64
CA SER A 57 7.77 -2.18 -4.46
C SER A 57 7.36 -3.64 -4.21
N GLY A 58 7.01 -4.38 -5.27
CA GLY A 58 6.68 -5.79 -5.19
C GLY A 58 7.87 -6.63 -4.72
N PHE A 59 9.05 -6.42 -5.31
CA PHE A 59 10.28 -7.10 -4.94
C PHE A 59 10.69 -6.80 -3.49
N ALA A 60 10.72 -5.52 -3.10
CA ALA A 60 11.09 -5.09 -1.76
C ALA A 60 10.17 -5.70 -0.70
N SER A 61 8.85 -5.73 -0.96
CA SER A 61 7.88 -6.31 -0.02
C SER A 61 8.09 -7.82 0.18
N VAL A 62 8.31 -8.57 -0.90
CA VAL A 62 8.56 -10.02 -0.86
C VAL A 62 9.92 -10.33 -0.22
N TYR A 63 10.95 -9.53 -0.51
CA TYR A 63 12.27 -9.67 0.09
C TYR A 63 12.24 -9.37 1.60
N PHE A 64 11.50 -8.34 2.00
CA PHE A 64 11.31 -8.02 3.41
C PHE A 64 10.57 -9.14 4.15
N GLU A 65 9.52 -9.73 3.55
CA GLU A 65 8.87 -10.94 4.09
C GLU A 65 9.90 -12.06 4.30
N LYS A 66 10.73 -12.32 3.29
CA LYS A 66 11.75 -13.36 3.32
C LYS A 66 12.76 -13.14 4.44
N ILE A 67 13.30 -11.92 4.59
CA ILE A 67 14.25 -11.59 5.67
C ILE A 67 13.60 -11.80 7.04
N LEU A 68 12.36 -11.34 7.23
CA LEU A 68 11.67 -11.44 8.51
C LEU A 68 11.35 -12.88 8.91
N LYS A 69 11.09 -13.76 7.93
CA LYS A 69 10.69 -15.15 8.18
C LYS A 69 11.85 -16.14 8.21
N GLU A 70 12.88 -15.94 7.39
CA GLU A 70 14.00 -16.90 7.28
C GLU A 70 15.15 -16.61 8.24
N THR A 71 15.19 -15.44 8.88
CA THR A 71 16.29 -15.08 9.78
C THR A 71 15.89 -15.20 11.25
N LYS A 72 16.81 -15.71 12.09
CA LYS A 72 16.58 -15.93 13.54
C LYS A 72 16.55 -14.63 14.36
N GLN A 73 16.93 -13.50 13.76
CA GLN A 73 16.96 -12.20 14.44
C GLN A 73 15.56 -11.68 14.71
N SER A 74 15.40 -10.86 15.75
CA SER A 74 14.10 -10.28 16.07
C SER A 74 13.66 -9.28 14.99
N VAL A 75 12.35 -9.20 14.76
CA VAL A 75 11.75 -8.25 13.81
C VAL A 75 12.08 -6.81 14.17
N TRP A 76 12.15 -6.51 15.47
CA TRP A 76 12.49 -5.18 15.95
C TRP A 76 13.91 -4.77 15.54
N ILE A 77 14.89 -5.67 15.65
CA ILE A 77 16.27 -5.39 15.21
C ILE A 77 16.30 -5.16 13.70
N ARG A 78 15.60 -6.00 12.92
CA ARG A 78 15.48 -5.81 11.46
C ARG A 78 14.83 -4.49 11.09
N ASN A 79 13.80 -4.10 11.83
CA ASN A 79 13.10 -2.84 11.61
C ASN A 79 13.96 -1.62 12.01
N ILE A 80 14.79 -1.73 13.05
CA ILE A 80 15.78 -0.69 13.40
C ILE A 80 16.84 -0.56 12.32
N GLN A 81 17.40 -1.68 11.83
CA GLN A 81 18.37 -1.68 10.73
C GLN A 81 17.80 -1.01 9.48
N LEU A 82 16.58 -1.39 9.09
CA LEU A 82 15.90 -0.81 7.94
C LEU A 82 15.55 0.67 8.15
N GLY A 83 15.11 1.02 9.37
CA GLY A 83 14.81 2.39 9.76
C GLY A 83 16.03 3.30 9.74
N LEU A 84 17.22 2.79 10.10
CA LEU A 84 18.47 3.53 10.03
C LEU A 84 18.81 3.92 8.58
N PHE A 85 18.72 2.95 7.64
CA PHE A 85 18.90 3.25 6.22
C PHE A 85 17.82 4.20 5.70
N GLY A 86 16.56 4.02 6.11
CA GLY A 86 15.47 4.93 5.78
C GLY A 86 15.70 6.35 6.26
N PHE A 87 16.25 6.53 7.46
CA PHE A 87 16.62 7.85 7.99
C PHE A 87 17.75 8.49 7.18
N MET A 88 18.80 7.73 6.83
CA MET A 88 19.90 8.23 6.00
C MET A 88 19.42 8.66 4.61
N PHE A 89 18.65 7.82 3.92
CA PHE A 89 18.12 8.18 2.60
C PHE A 89 17.08 9.32 2.68
N GLY A 90 16.26 9.35 3.74
CA GLY A 90 15.26 10.41 3.95
C GLY A 90 15.91 11.77 4.16
N THR A 91 16.92 11.84 5.03
CA THR A 91 17.69 13.08 5.26
C THR A 91 18.43 13.51 3.99
N LEU A 92 19.10 12.59 3.28
CA LEU A 92 19.74 12.88 2.01
C LEU A 92 18.74 13.43 0.98
N SER A 93 17.55 12.83 0.88
CA SER A 93 16.50 13.29 -0.03
C SER A 93 16.06 14.71 0.29
N VAL A 94 15.90 15.05 1.57
CA VAL A 94 15.55 16.42 1.99
C VAL A 94 16.62 17.43 1.56
N TYR A 95 17.91 17.09 1.72
CA TYR A 95 18.99 17.97 1.29
C TYR A 95 19.14 18.08 -0.22
N ILE A 96 18.85 17.03 -0.99
CA ILE A 96 18.97 17.07 -2.46
C ILE A 96 17.83 17.88 -3.09
N TYR A 97 16.60 17.78 -2.57
CA TYR A 97 15.42 18.38 -3.21
C TYR A 97 15.03 19.75 -2.61
N ASP A 98 15.27 19.98 -1.32
CA ASP A 98 14.75 21.16 -0.60
C ASP A 98 15.85 21.95 0.16
N GLU A 99 17.09 21.94 -0.35
CA GLU A 99 18.27 22.53 0.32
C GLU A 99 18.06 23.97 0.80
N ASP A 100 17.54 24.84 -0.08
CA ASP A 100 17.39 26.28 0.19
C ASP A 100 16.32 26.56 1.24
N CYS A 101 15.19 25.86 1.16
CA CYS A 101 14.09 25.98 2.11
C CYS A 101 14.51 25.53 3.51
N VAL A 102 15.28 24.44 3.61
CA VAL A 102 15.77 23.90 4.88
C VAL A 102 16.83 24.81 5.51
N LYS A 103 17.73 25.40 4.71
CA LYS A 103 18.74 26.34 5.23
C LYS A 103 18.13 27.64 5.75
N LEU A 104 17.10 28.16 5.07
CA LEU A 104 16.49 29.44 5.42
C LEU A 104 15.55 29.34 6.62
N ASN A 105 14.76 28.27 6.71
CA ASN A 105 13.66 28.18 7.68
C ASN A 105 13.74 26.97 8.64
N GLY A 106 14.73 26.09 8.44
CA GLY A 106 14.90 24.87 9.22
C GLY A 106 13.99 23.71 8.78
N VAL A 107 14.36 22.50 9.18
CA VAL A 107 13.67 21.24 8.80
C VAL A 107 12.23 21.16 9.34
N PHE A 108 11.95 21.85 10.44
CA PHE A 108 10.65 21.77 11.13
C PHE A 108 9.71 22.93 10.80
N GLN A 109 9.98 23.67 9.72
CA GLN A 109 9.09 24.76 9.30
C GLN A 109 7.69 24.22 8.98
N GLY A 110 6.67 24.89 9.50
CA GLY A 110 5.27 24.56 9.21
C GLY A 110 4.76 23.29 9.90
N TYR A 111 5.53 22.69 10.81
CA TYR A 111 5.07 21.57 11.61
C TYR A 111 3.96 22.04 12.57
N ASN A 112 2.77 21.51 12.38
CA ASN A 112 1.64 21.76 13.27
C ASN A 112 1.26 20.48 14.03
N LYS A 113 0.30 20.57 14.96
CA LYS A 113 -0.20 19.42 15.74
C LYS A 113 -0.61 18.26 14.83
N TYR A 114 -1.25 18.55 13.70
CA TYR A 114 -1.65 17.53 12.71
C TYR A 114 -0.45 16.83 12.06
N THR A 115 0.62 17.55 11.74
CA THR A 115 1.86 16.97 11.19
C THR A 115 2.44 15.93 12.16
N TRP A 116 2.50 16.26 13.45
CA TRP A 116 2.96 15.32 14.48
C TRP A 116 2.06 14.09 14.61
N ILE A 117 0.74 14.26 14.53
CA ILE A 117 -0.21 13.14 14.53
C ILE A 117 0.03 12.22 13.34
N VAL A 118 0.21 12.77 12.12
CA VAL A 118 0.48 11.99 10.91
C VAL A 118 1.82 11.25 11.01
N ILE A 119 2.87 11.89 11.53
CA ILE A 119 4.17 11.25 11.75
C ILE A 119 4.05 10.08 12.72
N ALA A 120 3.35 10.27 13.85
CA ALA A 120 3.14 9.22 14.83
C ALA A 120 2.32 8.06 14.25
N LEU A 121 1.25 8.36 13.51
CA LEU A 121 0.40 7.36 12.86
C LEU A 121 1.18 6.56 11.80
N GLN A 122 2.00 7.24 10.99
CA GLN A 122 2.81 6.60 9.96
C GLN A 122 3.90 5.71 10.57
N ALA A 123 4.56 6.18 11.64
CA ALA A 123 5.54 5.39 12.37
C ALA A 123 4.91 4.13 12.97
N PHE A 124 3.75 4.27 13.62
CA PHE A 124 3.00 3.14 14.17
C PHE A 124 2.53 2.18 13.08
N GLY A 125 1.99 2.69 11.98
CA GLY A 125 1.57 1.90 10.82
C GLY A 125 2.72 1.07 10.23
N GLY A 126 3.94 1.64 10.17
CA GLY A 126 5.14 0.92 9.75
C GLY A 126 5.48 -0.27 10.67
N LEU A 127 5.36 -0.11 11.99
CA LEU A 127 5.58 -1.20 12.96
C LEU A 127 4.52 -2.30 12.84
N VAL A 128 3.26 -1.91 12.64
CA VAL A 128 2.16 -2.86 12.38
C VAL A 128 2.43 -3.63 11.09
N ILE A 129 2.84 -2.97 10.01
CA ILE A 129 3.19 -3.63 8.74
C ILE A 129 4.33 -4.63 8.95
N ALA A 130 5.38 -4.27 9.69
CA ALA A 130 6.48 -5.21 9.98
C ALA A 130 5.99 -6.47 10.73
N THR A 131 5.06 -6.29 11.67
CA THR A 131 4.44 -7.38 12.41
C THR A 131 3.57 -8.26 11.50
N VAL A 132 2.73 -7.66 10.67
CA VAL A 132 1.91 -8.36 9.67
C VAL A 132 2.78 -9.14 8.70
N MET A 133 3.89 -8.58 8.25
CA MET A 133 4.81 -9.27 7.32
C MET A 133 5.55 -10.44 7.97
N LYS A 134 5.73 -10.45 9.30
CA LYS A 134 6.33 -11.56 10.04
C LYS A 134 5.34 -12.70 10.27
N TYR A 135 4.16 -12.36 10.80
CA TYR A 135 3.18 -13.34 11.28
C TYR A 135 2.15 -13.73 10.22
N ALA A 136 1.95 -12.88 9.22
CA ALA A 136 1.10 -13.13 8.07
C ALA A 136 1.90 -12.96 6.78
N ASP A 137 1.19 -12.88 5.65
CA ASP A 137 1.77 -12.90 4.31
C ASP A 137 1.66 -11.53 3.65
N ASN A 138 2.59 -11.23 2.73
CA ASN A 138 2.51 -10.00 1.92
C ASN A 138 1.19 -9.92 1.14
N ILE A 139 0.63 -11.06 0.72
CA ILE A 139 -0.68 -11.11 0.04
C ILE A 139 -1.79 -10.63 0.99
N LEU A 140 -1.80 -11.11 2.25
CA LEU A 140 -2.81 -10.70 3.23
C LEU A 140 -2.67 -9.22 3.59
N LYS A 141 -1.44 -8.70 3.65
CA LYS A 141 -1.20 -7.25 3.77
C LYS A 141 -1.86 -6.47 2.64
N VAL A 142 -1.75 -6.93 1.39
CA VAL A 142 -2.37 -6.25 0.23
C VAL A 142 -3.89 -6.28 0.34
N PHE A 143 -4.51 -7.41 0.68
CA PHE A 143 -5.95 -7.49 0.92
C PHE A 143 -6.40 -6.55 2.05
N ALA A 144 -5.70 -6.52 3.18
CA ALA A 144 -6.01 -5.63 4.30
C ALA A 144 -5.92 -4.15 3.88
N THR A 145 -4.93 -3.79 3.07
CA THR A 145 -4.76 -2.44 2.54
C THR A 145 -5.93 -2.08 1.61
N SER A 146 -6.37 -2.98 0.74
CA SER A 146 -7.53 -2.75 -0.14
C SER A 146 -8.82 -2.54 0.63
N ILE A 147 -9.07 -3.33 1.69
CA ILE A 147 -10.23 -3.14 2.58
C ILE A 147 -10.15 -1.78 3.27
N SER A 148 -8.96 -1.41 3.76
CA SER A 148 -8.72 -0.13 4.42
C SER A 148 -9.08 1.04 3.51
N ILE A 149 -8.75 0.97 2.20
CA ILE A 149 -9.15 1.99 1.21
C ILE A 149 -10.68 2.09 1.11
N VAL A 150 -11.38 0.96 0.95
CA VAL A 150 -12.86 0.95 0.86
C VAL A 150 -13.49 1.54 2.12
N LEU A 151 -13.06 1.10 3.31
CA LEU A 151 -13.56 1.60 4.58
C LEU A 151 -13.27 3.09 4.76
N SER A 152 -12.07 3.55 4.41
CA SER A 152 -11.68 4.97 4.50
C SER A 152 -12.56 5.85 3.62
N THR A 153 -12.94 5.39 2.43
CA THR A 153 -13.87 6.11 1.55
C THR A 153 -15.29 6.11 2.11
N VAL A 154 -15.77 5.00 2.67
CA VAL A 154 -17.10 4.93 3.31
C VAL A 154 -17.17 5.86 4.52
N ILE A 155 -16.16 5.84 5.39
CA ILE A 155 -16.08 6.74 6.55
C ILE A 155 -16.02 8.20 6.08
N SER A 156 -15.21 8.50 5.07
CA SER A 156 -15.15 9.85 4.49
C SER A 156 -16.50 10.31 3.96
N TYR A 157 -17.26 9.45 3.29
CA TYR A 157 -18.61 9.80 2.83
C TYR A 157 -19.55 10.15 3.99
N PHE A 158 -19.60 9.33 5.03
CA PHE A 158 -20.51 9.56 6.17
C PHE A 158 -20.09 10.73 7.05
N TRP A 159 -18.78 10.88 7.30
CA TRP A 159 -18.25 11.82 8.30
C TRP A 159 -17.88 13.17 7.70
N LEU A 160 -17.20 13.17 6.55
CA LEU A 160 -16.70 14.38 5.90
C LEU A 160 -17.69 14.93 4.88
N LYS A 161 -18.60 14.10 4.33
CA LYS A 161 -19.57 14.45 3.27
C LYS A 161 -18.94 15.03 1.98
N ASP A 162 -17.62 14.95 1.84
CA ASP A 162 -16.87 15.55 0.73
C ASP A 162 -16.81 14.68 -0.53
N LEU A 163 -17.01 13.36 -0.39
CA LEU A 163 -16.87 12.38 -1.47
C LEU A 163 -18.19 11.67 -1.72
N LEU A 164 -18.90 12.01 -2.81
CA LEU A 164 -20.05 11.24 -3.27
C LEU A 164 -19.55 9.95 -3.95
N PRO A 165 -19.76 8.75 -3.36
CA PRO A 165 -19.33 7.51 -3.98
C PRO A 165 -20.08 7.29 -5.30
N SER A 166 -19.32 7.16 -6.39
CA SER A 166 -19.84 6.78 -7.70
C SER A 166 -20.44 5.38 -7.67
N SER A 167 -21.38 5.07 -8.57
CA SER A 167 -21.81 3.69 -8.83
C SER A 167 -20.63 2.75 -9.12
N VAL A 168 -19.56 3.28 -9.71
CA VAL A 168 -18.30 2.55 -9.99
C VAL A 168 -17.56 2.16 -8.70
N PHE A 169 -17.60 3.02 -7.68
CA PHE A 169 -17.00 2.73 -6.38
C PHE A 169 -17.69 1.53 -5.71
N PHE A 170 -19.03 1.48 -5.73
CA PHE A 170 -19.78 0.36 -5.15
C PHE A 170 -19.51 -0.95 -5.87
N ALA A 171 -19.42 -0.94 -7.20
CA ALA A 171 -19.03 -2.12 -7.98
C ALA A 171 -17.60 -2.58 -7.63
N GLY A 172 -16.66 -1.64 -7.53
CA GLY A 172 -15.29 -1.94 -7.11
C GLY A 172 -15.20 -2.49 -5.69
N ALA A 173 -15.93 -1.92 -4.73
CA ALA A 173 -16.01 -2.39 -3.35
C ALA A 173 -16.58 -3.81 -3.26
N ALA A 174 -17.62 -4.11 -4.02
CA ALA A 174 -18.19 -5.46 -4.10
C ALA A 174 -17.17 -6.48 -4.64
N LEU A 175 -16.37 -6.11 -5.65
CA LEU A 175 -15.30 -6.96 -6.17
C LEU A 175 -14.19 -7.19 -5.14
N VAL A 176 -13.76 -6.16 -4.40
CA VAL A 176 -12.76 -6.30 -3.33
C VAL A 176 -13.27 -7.26 -2.25
N ILE A 177 -14.53 -7.11 -1.82
CA ILE A 177 -15.16 -8.01 -0.83
C ILE A 177 -15.25 -9.44 -1.37
N GLY A 178 -15.71 -9.62 -2.61
CA GLY A 178 -15.79 -10.93 -3.26
C GLY A 178 -14.42 -11.61 -3.39
N ALA A 179 -13.37 -10.84 -3.71
CA ALA A 179 -12.00 -11.33 -3.80
C ALA A 179 -11.50 -11.88 -2.45
N ILE A 180 -11.83 -11.24 -1.33
CA ILE A 180 -11.42 -11.68 0.01
C ILE A 180 -12.07 -13.02 0.36
N PHE A 181 -13.38 -13.16 0.10
CA PHE A 181 -14.09 -14.42 0.30
C PHE A 181 -13.51 -15.53 -0.58
N LEU A 182 -13.20 -15.22 -1.84
CA LEU A 182 -12.61 -16.18 -2.77
C LEU A 182 -11.19 -16.60 -2.35
N TYR A 183 -10.37 -15.69 -1.83
CA TYR A 183 -9.02 -16.00 -1.34
C TYR A 183 -9.05 -16.88 -0.09
N THR A 184 -10.03 -16.64 0.79
CA THR A 184 -10.23 -17.39 2.05
C THR A 184 -10.95 -18.73 1.81
N TYR A 185 -11.52 -18.93 0.62
CA TYR A 185 -12.13 -20.19 0.25
C TYR A 185 -11.04 -21.25 0.06
N ASP A 186 -10.86 -22.07 1.09
CA ASP A 186 -10.08 -23.30 1.01
C ASP A 186 -11.01 -24.36 0.40
N PRO A 187 -10.76 -24.84 -0.84
CA PRO A 187 -11.48 -25.99 -1.34
C PRO A 187 -11.03 -27.17 -0.50
N LYS A 188 -11.77 -27.43 0.58
CA LYS A 188 -11.58 -28.57 1.47
C LYS A 188 -11.20 -29.76 0.60
N SER A 189 -10.00 -30.29 0.84
CA SER A 189 -9.70 -31.66 0.45
C SER A 189 -10.91 -32.48 0.84
N VAL A 190 -11.58 -33.06 -0.16
CA VAL A 190 -12.55 -34.11 0.06
C VAL A 190 -11.81 -35.13 0.90
N VAL A 191 -12.16 -35.18 2.18
CA VAL A 191 -11.70 -36.20 3.11
C VAL A 191 -12.15 -37.50 2.48
N ASP A 192 -11.24 -38.23 1.84
CA ASP A 192 -11.42 -39.64 1.57
C ASP A 192 -11.37 -40.33 2.94
N PRO A 193 -12.49 -40.90 3.45
CA PRO A 193 -12.44 -41.77 4.60
C PRO A 193 -12.07 -43.16 4.08
N LYS A 194 -10.80 -43.56 4.21
CA LYS A 194 -10.36 -44.95 4.09
C LYS A 194 -9.39 -45.16 5.26
N VAL A 195 -9.88 -45.61 6.42
CA VAL A 195 -10.05 -47.04 6.81
C VAL A 195 -8.79 -47.83 6.52
#